data_AF-A0A318QHX6-F1
#
_entry.id   AF-A0A318QHX6-F1
#
_cell.length_a   1.000
_cell.length_b   1.000
_cell.length_c   1.000
_cell.angle_alpha   90.00
_cell.angle_beta   90.00
_cell.angle_gamma   90.00
#
_symmetry.space_group_name_H-M   'P 1'
#
loop_
_entity.id
_entity.type
_entity.pdbx_description
1 polymer ?
#
loop_
_entity_poly.entity_id
_entity_poly.type
_entity_poly.pdbx_seq_one_letter_code
_entity_poly.pdbx_strand_id
1 'polypeptide(L)' 'MLESQIVEIDGTFLGALILEADRKTRRFYAAHDSVRTFHNHTVSAAGDLMNQVVRHYRCARASATIG' A
#
# COMPACT_ATOMS: atom_id res chain seq x y z
N MET A 1 10.65 -12.98 -6.28
CA MET A 1 9.41 -12.25 -6.61
C MET A 1 8.54 -13.18 -7.42
N LEU A 2 7.37 -13.57 -6.91
CA LEU A 2 6.49 -14.53 -7.59
C LEU A 2 5.33 -13.84 -8.32
N GLU A 3 4.72 -12.85 -7.67
CA GLU A 3 3.63 -12.06 -8.21
C GLU A 3 3.74 -10.64 -7.67
N SER A 4 3.33 -9.65 -8.46
CA SER A 4 3.24 -8.26 -8.02
C SER A 4 1.89 -7.67 -8.42
N GLN A 5 1.27 -6.95 -7.48
CA GLN A 5 0.03 -6.24 -7.70
C GLN A 5 0.26 -4.74 -7.51
N ILE A 6 -0.16 -3.95 -8.49
CA ILE A 6 -0.12 -2.49 -8.41
C ILE A 6 -1.17 -2.01 -7.40
N VAL A 7 -0.80 -1.06 -6.56
CA VAL A 7 -1.69 -0.34 -5.65
C VAL A 7 -1.84 1.09 -6.16
N GLU A 8 -3.02 1.37 -6.70
CA GLU A 8 -3.41 2.68 -7.21
C GLU A 8 -4.76 3.09 -6.61
N ILE A 9 -4.88 4.35 -6.21
CA ILE A 9 -6.15 4.92 -5.71
C ILE A 9 -6.39 6.26 -6.38
N ASP A 10 -7.57 6.43 -6.98
CA ASP A 10 -7.98 7.65 -7.69
C ASP A 10 -6.93 8.12 -8.71
N GLY A 11 -6.37 7.19 -9.50
CA GLY A 11 -5.33 7.47 -10.49
C GLY A 11 -3.95 7.79 -9.90
N THR A 12 -3.78 7.72 -8.58
CA THR A 12 -2.49 7.95 -7.91
C THR A 12 -1.82 6.62 -7.61
N PHE A 13 -0.65 6.40 -8.23
CA PHE A 13 0.18 5.24 -7.92
C PHE A 13 0.77 5.36 -6.52
N LEU A 14 0.44 4.40 -5.65
CA LEU A 14 0.87 4.40 -4.25
C LEU A 14 2.03 3.43 -3.99
N GLY A 15 2.15 2.38 -4.79
CA GLY A 15 3.19 1.37 -4.64
C GLY A 15 2.81 0.01 -5.22
N ALA A 16 3.53 -1.03 -4.81
CA ALA A 16 3.27 -2.40 -5.24
C ALA A 16 3.24 -3.37 -4.06
N LEU A 17 2.33 -4.33 -4.13
CA LEU A 17 2.25 -5.46 -3.20
C LEU A 17 2.87 -6.69 -3.86
N ILE A 18 3.95 -7.20 -3.28
CA ILE A 18 4.74 -8.30 -3.85
C ILE A 18 4.49 -9.57 -3.04
N LEU A 19 4.17 -10.67 -3.72
CA LEU A 19 4.11 -12.00 -3.13
C LEU A 19 5.54 -12.54 -2.93
N GLU A 20 5.88 -12.83 -1.68
CA GLU A 20 7.18 -13.34 -1.28
C GLU A 20 7.34 -14.82 -1.65
N ALA A 21 8.58 -15.33 -1.56
CA ALA A 21 8.90 -16.70 -1.97
C ALA A 21 8.14 -17.78 -1.18
N ASP A 22 7.70 -17.46 0.03
CA ASP A 22 6.90 -18.35 0.88
C ASP A 22 5.44 -18.54 0.39
N ARG A 23 5.02 -17.78 -0.64
CA ARG A 23 3.65 -17.77 -1.21
C ARG A 23 2.53 -17.44 -0.22
N LYS A 24 2.88 -16.99 0.98
CA LYS A 24 1.95 -16.72 2.08
C LYS A 24 1.99 -15.26 2.47
N THR A 25 3.18 -14.68 2.48
CA THR A 25 3.37 -13.30 2.85
C THR A 25 3.44 -12.42 1.62
N ARG A 26 2.89 -11.23 1.79
CA ARG A 26 2.95 -10.16 0.81
C ARG A 26 3.60 -8.95 1.45
N ARG A 27 4.49 -8.31 0.72
CA ARG A 27 5.20 -7.13 1.17
C ARG A 27 4.82 -5.92 0.32
N PHE A 28 4.50 -4.82 0.99
CA PHE A 28 4.18 -3.58 0.30
C PHE A 28 5.40 -2.68 0.17
N TYR A 29 5.65 -2.23 -1.06
CA TYR A 29 6.68 -1.25 -1.38
C TYR A 29 6.00 0.05 -1.78
N ALA A 30 5.97 0.99 -0.83
CA ALA A 30 5.43 2.32 -1.04
C ALA A 30 6.30 3.11 -2.03
N ALA A 31 5.65 3.80 -2.95
CA ALA A 31 6.24 4.78 -3.85
C ALA A 31 5.73 6.22 -3.61
N HIS A 32 4.66 6.37 -2.82
CA HIS A 32 4.06 7.66 -2.48
C HIS A 32 4.27 7.98 -1.00
N ASP A 33 4.61 9.24 -0.68
CA ASP A 33 5.02 9.64 0.69
C ASP A 33 3.88 9.44 1.71
N SER A 34 2.63 9.69 1.30
CA SER A 34 1.45 9.50 2.15
C SER A 34 1.23 8.06 2.64
N VAL A 35 1.90 7.06 2.05
CA VAL A 35 1.81 5.65 2.45
C VAL A 35 3.20 5.07 2.78
N ARG A 36 4.21 5.94 2.93
CA ARG A 36 5.59 5.57 3.25
C ARG A 36 5.71 4.83 4.57
N THR A 37 4.80 5.10 5.51
CA THR A 37 4.69 4.37 6.79
C THR A 37 4.44 2.87 6.61
N PHE A 38 3.87 2.45 5.48
CA PHE A 38 3.65 1.04 5.14
C PHE A 38 4.78 0.45 4.27
N HIS A 39 5.83 1.21 3.97
CA HIS A 39 6.93 0.69 3.16
C HIS A 39 7.61 -0.50 3.84
N ASN A 40 7.88 -1.55 3.07
CA ASN A 40 8.44 -2.83 3.53
C ASN A 40 7.54 -3.61 4.51
N HIS A 41 6.29 -3.18 4.73
CA HIS A 41 5.39 -3.85 5.65
C HIS A 41 4.92 -5.17 5.05
N THR A 42 5.00 -6.23 5.85
CA THR A 42 4.72 -7.60 5.42
C THR A 42 3.43 -8.09 6.07
N VAL A 43 2.50 -8.63 5.27
CA VAL A 43 1.21 -9.12 5.74
C VAL A 43 0.91 -10.51 5.20
N SER A 44 0.21 -11.30 6.00
CA SER A 44 -0.23 -12.66 5.61
C SER A 44 -1.52 -12.64 4.77
N ALA A 45 -2.26 -11.52 4.79
CA ALA A 45 -3.48 -11.31 4.03
C ALA A 45 -3.45 -9.94 3.33
N ALA A 46 -3.60 -9.92 2.00
CA ALA A 46 -3.54 -8.69 1.21
C ALA A 46 -4.65 -7.68 1.58
N GLY A 47 -5.83 -8.18 1.94
CA GLY A 47 -7.01 -7.35 2.19
C GLY A 47 -6.86 -6.38 3.36
N ASP A 48 -6.21 -6.82 4.44
CA ASP A 48 -6.06 -6.01 5.66
C ASP A 48 -5.10 -4.84 5.46
N LEU A 49 -4.04 -5.04 4.67
CA LEU A 49 -3.10 -3.98 4.34
C LEU A 49 -3.72 -2.98 3.37
N MET A 50 -4.41 -3.46 2.34
CA MET A 50 -5.08 -2.59 1.38
C MET A 50 -6.11 -1.67 2.05
N ASN A 51 -6.91 -2.20 2.97
CA ASN A 51 -7.85 -1.37 3.75
C ASN A 51 -7.15 -0.29 4.57
N GLN A 52 -6.00 -0.59 5.17
CA GLN A 52 -5.22 0.38 5.94
C GLN A 52 -4.57 1.44 5.04
N VAL A 53 -3.98 1.03 3.92
CA VAL A 53 -3.37 1.93 2.91
C VAL A 53 -4.43 2.89 2.34
N VAL A 54 -5.62 2.37 1.98
CA VAL A 54 -6.74 3.18 1.47
C VAL A 54 -7.20 4.21 2.51
N ARG A 55 -7.42 3.78 3.75
CA ARG A 55 -7.85 4.69 4.83
C ARG A 55 -6.82 5.78 5.08
N HIS A 56 -5.55 5.40 5.19
CA HIS A 56 -4.48 6.34 5.49
C HIS A 56 -4.29 7.35 4.35
N TYR A 57 -4.29 6.91 3.09
CA TYR A 57 -4.20 7.80 1.93
C TYR A 57 -5.35 8.80 1.87
N ARG A 58 -6.59 8.34 2.08
CA ARG A 58 -7.78 9.22 2.07
C ARG A 58 -7.74 10.25 3.20
N CYS A 59 -7.31 9.86 4.41
CA CYS A 59 -7.13 10.80 5.52
C CYS A 59 -6.03 11.82 5.22
N ALA A 60 -4.87 11.40 4.72
CA ALA A 60 -3.77 12.29 4.37
C ALA A 60 -4.18 13.33 3.30
N ARG A 61 -4.96 12.89 2.29
CA ARG A 61 -5.53 13.80 1.28
C ARG A 61 -6.54 14.78 1.86
N ALA A 62 -7.44 14.33 2.73
CA ALA A 62 -8.41 15.22 3.36
C ALA A 62 -7.73 16.32 4.17
N SER A 63 -6.63 16.01 4.86
CA SER A 63 -5.83 17.01 5.58
C SER A 63 -5.10 18.00 4.65
N ALA A 64 -4.69 17.57 3.46
CA ALA A 64 -4.00 18.43 2.49
C ALA A 64 -4.93 19.42 1.77
N THR A 65 -6.22 19.14 1.64
CA THR A 65 -7.20 20.03 0.98
C THR A 65 -7.64 21.22 1.85
N ILE A 66 -7.34 21.20 3.15
CA ILE A 66 -7.77 22.22 4.11
C ILE A 66 -6.59 23.16 4.48
N GLY A 67 -5.41 22.95 3.89
CA GLY A 67 -4.19 23.73 4.11
C GLY A 67 -3.96 24.81 3.06
#